data_AF-A0A7K6KJ24-F1
#
_entry.id   AF-A0A7K6KJ24-F1
#
_cell.length_a   1.000
_cell.length_b   1.000
_cell.length_c   1.000
_cell.angle_alpha   90.00
_cell.angle_beta   90.00
_cell.angle_gamma   90.00
#
_symmetry.space_group_name_H-M   'P 1'
#
loop_
_entity.id
_entity.type
_entity.pdbx_description
1 polymer ?
#
loop_
_entity_poly.entity_id
_entity_poly.type
_entity_poly.pdbx_seq_one_letter_code
_entity_poly.pdbx_strand_id
1 'polypeptide(L)'
;TDVSVLLLQVLIFSWDGTVSLMNTDTSQTVYCFCTPPSHAVASPWQPVFTMDSVNCCLLLRGDEQQQEDELAQSKATQSTIFLFDFNSYPLKEAFPKKPDLPLKSLQELQWIERCNIFLRDRFHFLPERQQVLLEMEDQEYWDCLQAQAAAMDSEREKVKGEKKQ
;
A
#
# COMPACT_ATOMS: atom_id res chain seq x y z
N THR A 1 18.85 -17.35 -2.46
CA THR A 1 18.52 -15.93 -2.26
C THR A 1 19.64 -15.13 -2.85
N ASP A 2 19.43 -14.54 -4.02
CA ASP A 2 20.41 -13.65 -4.64
C ASP A 2 20.07 -12.21 -4.20
N VAL A 3 21.02 -11.53 -3.58
CA VAL A 3 20.84 -10.19 -3.00
C VAL A 3 21.81 -9.27 -3.72
N SER A 4 21.30 -8.50 -4.67
CA SER A 4 22.07 -7.40 -5.29
C SER A 4 22.03 -6.20 -4.34
N VAL A 5 23.17 -5.89 -3.73
CA VAL A 5 23.30 -4.92 -2.62
C VAL A 5 23.55 -3.51 -3.16
N LEU A 6 22.58 -2.61 -3.00
CA LEU A 6 22.81 -1.15 -3.00
C LEU A 6 22.97 -0.69 -1.56
N LEU A 7 24.07 -1.12 -0.93
CA LEU A 7 24.59 -0.92 0.44
C LEU A 7 23.63 -0.93 1.66
N LEU A 8 22.37 -0.50 1.55
CA LEU A 8 21.35 -0.45 2.59
C LEU A 8 19.93 -0.74 2.04
N GLN A 9 19.84 -1.32 0.84
CA GLN A 9 18.58 -1.64 0.17
C GLN A 9 18.62 -3.03 -0.45
N VAL A 10 17.53 -3.77 -0.32
CA VAL A 10 17.36 -5.13 -0.84
C VAL A 10 16.12 -5.24 -1.69
N LEU A 11 16.24 -5.94 -2.81
CA LEU A 11 15.10 -6.29 -3.67
C LEU A 11 14.51 -7.62 -3.20
N ILE A 12 13.19 -7.65 -2.99
CA ILE A 12 12.46 -8.82 -2.49
C ILE A 12 11.49 -9.28 -3.58
N PHE A 13 11.60 -10.56 -3.96
CA PHE A 13 10.70 -11.24 -4.87
C PHE A 13 9.79 -12.17 -4.07
N SER A 14 8.49 -11.91 -4.14
CA SER A 14 7.47 -12.67 -3.43
C SER A 14 6.81 -13.71 -4.32
N TRP A 15 6.23 -14.74 -3.71
CA TRP A 15 5.59 -15.86 -4.42
C TRP A 15 4.36 -15.47 -5.24
N ASP A 16 3.74 -14.35 -4.88
CA ASP A 16 2.61 -13.73 -5.58
C ASP A 16 3.06 -12.93 -6.82
N GLY A 17 4.36 -12.92 -7.14
CA GLY A 17 4.93 -12.18 -8.26
C GLY A 17 5.24 -10.72 -7.94
N THR A 18 4.98 -10.28 -6.71
CA THR A 18 5.29 -8.91 -6.26
C THR A 18 6.79 -8.73 -6.10
N VAL A 19 7.32 -7.62 -6.62
CA VAL A 19 8.72 -7.23 -6.43
C VAL A 19 8.76 -5.95 -5.61
N SER A 20 9.60 -5.88 -4.58
CA SER A 20 9.66 -4.70 -3.71
C SER A 20 11.08 -4.32 -3.33
N LEU A 21 11.33 -3.02 -3.13
CA LEU A 21 12.60 -2.51 -2.62
C LEU A 21 12.43 -2.17 -1.15
N MET A 22 13.20 -2.81 -0.28
CA MET A 22 13.19 -2.58 1.15
C MET A 22 14.46 -1.88 1.61
N ASN A 23 14.30 -0.87 2.47
CA ASN A 23 15.42 -0.26 3.19
C ASN A 23 15.75 -1.15 4.41
N THR A 24 17.01 -1.58 4.50
CA THR A 24 17.46 -2.50 5.57
C THR A 24 17.65 -1.84 6.91
N ASP A 25 17.84 -0.51 6.97
CA ASP A 25 17.98 0.23 8.23
C ASP A 25 16.63 0.45 8.91
N THR A 26 15.59 0.68 8.12
CA THR A 26 14.24 0.92 8.64
C THR A 26 13.36 -0.31 8.62
N SER A 27 13.78 -1.38 7.93
CA SER A 27 12.97 -2.58 7.65
C SER A 27 11.64 -2.25 6.97
N GLN A 28 11.59 -1.18 6.19
CA GLN A 28 10.38 -0.70 5.51
C GLN A 28 10.52 -0.82 3.99
N THR A 29 9.44 -1.24 3.35
CA THR A 29 9.32 -1.23 1.89
C THR A 29 9.20 0.20 1.39
N VAL A 30 10.14 0.60 0.54
CA VAL A 30 10.22 1.93 -0.09
C VAL A 30 9.60 1.92 -1.49
N TYR A 31 9.60 0.77 -2.19
CA TYR A 31 8.95 0.66 -3.50
C TYR A 31 8.30 -0.70 -3.70
N CYS A 32 7.23 -0.70 -4.48
CA CYS A 32 6.59 -1.91 -5.01
C CYS A 32 6.54 -1.78 -6.54
N PHE A 33 7.01 -2.82 -7.24
CA PHE A 33 7.07 -2.89 -8.68
C PHE A 33 6.11 -3.98 -9.15
N CYS A 34 5.13 -3.56 -9.95
CA CYS A 34 4.11 -4.45 -10.47
C CYS A 34 4.27 -4.57 -11.99
N THR A 35 4.24 -5.79 -12.50
CA THR A 35 4.04 -6.04 -13.92
C THR A 35 2.55 -5.85 -14.27
N PRO A 36 2.21 -5.55 -15.54
CA PRO A 36 0.82 -5.55 -15.99
C PRO A 36 0.15 -6.90 -15.73
N PRO A 37 -1.18 -6.98 -15.55
CA PRO A 37 -1.88 -8.24 -15.27
C PRO A 37 -1.68 -9.35 -16.30
N SER A 38 -1.32 -9.00 -17.55
CA SER A 38 -0.99 -9.98 -18.60
C SER A 38 0.40 -10.62 -18.44
N HIS A 39 1.23 -10.13 -17.51
CA HIS A 39 2.60 -10.59 -17.33
C HIS A 39 2.87 -10.92 -15.86
N ALA A 40 3.60 -12.00 -15.64
CA ALA A 40 4.13 -12.34 -14.33
C ALA A 40 5.65 -12.25 -14.35
N VAL A 41 6.25 -11.85 -13.23
CA VAL A 41 7.69 -12.01 -13.04
C VAL A 41 8.00 -13.51 -13.10
N ALA A 42 9.16 -13.85 -13.68
CA ALA A 42 9.68 -15.21 -13.64
C ALA A 42 9.70 -15.75 -12.21
N SER A 43 9.76 -17.08 -12.06
CA SER A 43 9.75 -17.74 -10.74
C SER A 43 10.60 -16.96 -9.73
N PRO A 44 10.10 -16.69 -8.51
CA PRO A 44 10.87 -15.96 -7.48
C PRO A 44 12.22 -16.62 -7.13
N TRP A 45 12.39 -17.89 -7.51
CA TRP A 45 13.63 -18.65 -7.35
C TRP A 45 14.66 -18.38 -8.46
N GLN A 46 14.23 -17.83 -9.59
CA GLN A 46 15.05 -17.47 -10.75
C GLN A 46 14.55 -16.17 -11.39
N PRO A 47 14.53 -15.05 -10.65
CA PRO A 47 14.15 -13.77 -11.21
C PRO A 47 15.21 -13.30 -12.21
N VAL A 48 14.78 -12.70 -13.31
CA VAL A 48 15.68 -12.07 -14.29
C VAL A 48 15.52 -10.56 -14.16
N PHE A 49 16.50 -9.92 -13.54
CA PHE A 49 16.50 -8.49 -13.28
C PHE A 49 17.92 -7.91 -13.34
N THR A 50 18.02 -6.61 -13.55
CA THR A 50 19.26 -5.87 -13.35
C THR A 50 18.94 -4.48 -12.83
N MET A 51 19.85 -3.94 -12.03
CA MET A 51 19.73 -2.62 -11.42
C MET A 51 20.84 -1.73 -11.97
N ASP A 52 20.46 -0.59 -12.52
CA ASP A 52 21.41 0.42 -12.97
C ASP A 52 21.50 1.53 -11.94
N SER A 53 22.63 1.57 -11.22
CA SER A 53 22.91 2.60 -10.22
C SER A 53 23.21 3.99 -10.82
N VAL A 54 23.63 4.06 -12.09
CA VAL A 54 23.97 5.33 -12.75
C VAL A 54 22.70 6.03 -13.21
N ASN A 55 21.80 5.27 -13.83
CA ASN A 55 20.51 5.80 -14.29
C ASN A 55 19.41 5.69 -13.23
N CYS A 56 19.71 5.11 -12.07
CA CYS A 56 18.76 4.85 -10.99
C CYS A 56 17.49 4.16 -11.53
N CYS A 57 17.64 2.99 -12.15
CA CYS A 57 16.50 2.24 -12.67
C CYS A 57 16.61 0.73 -12.43
N LEU A 58 15.46 0.08 -12.32
CA LEU A 58 15.30 -1.37 -12.28
C LEU A 58 14.76 -1.86 -13.62
N LEU A 59 15.44 -2.84 -14.19
CA LEU A 59 14.98 -3.60 -15.36
C LEU A 59 14.53 -4.97 -14.88
N LEU A 60 13.29 -5.32 -15.19
CA LEU A 60 12.65 -6.54 -14.71
C LEU A 60 12.00 -7.28 -15.88
N ARG A 61 12.34 -8.55 -16.06
CA ARG A 61 11.64 -9.41 -17.02
C ARG A 61 10.29 -9.83 -16.48
N GLY A 62 9.25 -9.62 -17.26
CA GLY A 62 7.96 -10.28 -17.09
C GLY A 62 7.65 -11.18 -18.28
N ASP A 63 7.15 -12.37 -17.98
CA ASP A 63 6.72 -13.37 -18.93
C ASP A 63 5.21 -13.28 -19.10
N GLU A 64 4.73 -13.33 -20.34
CA GLU A 64 3.31 -13.27 -20.65
C GLU A 64 2.59 -14.49 -20.04
N GLN A 65 1.53 -14.23 -19.28
CA GLN A 65 0.66 -15.26 -18.75
C GLN A 65 -0.19 -15.82 -19.89
N GLN A 66 0.01 -17.09 -20.23
CA GLN A 66 -0.87 -17.79 -21.16
C GLN A 66 -2.25 -17.94 -20.51
N GLN A 67 -3.30 -17.50 -21.21
CA GLN A 67 -4.68 -17.73 -20.76
C GLN A 67 -4.94 -19.25 -20.72
N GLU A 68 -5.58 -19.70 -19.65
CA GLU A 68 -5.89 -21.12 -19.36
C GLU A 68 -6.66 -21.84 -20.48
N ASP A 69 -7.28 -21.08 -21.41
CA ASP A 69 -8.09 -21.61 -22.52
C ASP A 69 -7.31 -21.90 -23.82
N GLU A 70 -6.05 -21.48 -23.97
CA GLU A 70 -5.24 -21.86 -25.15
C GLU A 70 -4.62 -23.25 -24.98
N LEU A 71 -5.42 -24.28 -25.24
CA LEU A 71 -4.99 -25.66 -25.45
C LEU A 71 -3.77 -25.73 -26.37
N ALA A 72 -2.62 -26.11 -25.78
CA ALA A 72 -1.53 -26.85 -26.40
C ALA A 72 -1.09 -26.35 -27.80
N GLN A 73 -0.52 -25.16 -27.86
CA GLN A 73 0.55 -24.92 -28.83
C GLN A 73 1.79 -24.48 -28.07
N SER A 74 2.94 -25.07 -28.38
CA SER A 74 4.24 -24.69 -27.83
C SER A 74 4.65 -23.30 -28.34
N LYS A 75 3.90 -22.27 -27.98
CA LYS A 75 4.35 -20.89 -28.13
C LYS A 75 5.39 -20.70 -27.04
N ALA A 76 6.63 -20.41 -27.46
CA ALA A 76 7.65 -19.94 -26.54
C ALA A 76 7.06 -18.78 -25.73
N THR A 77 7.25 -18.81 -24.42
CA THR A 77 6.80 -17.77 -23.51
C THR A 77 7.31 -16.42 -24.02
N GLN A 78 6.41 -15.51 -24.38
CA GLN A 78 6.80 -14.17 -24.79
C GLN A 78 7.25 -13.42 -23.55
N SER A 79 8.44 -12.83 -23.61
CA SER A 79 9.04 -12.14 -22.49
C SER A 79 9.24 -10.67 -22.82
N THR A 80 8.83 -9.82 -21.88
CA THR A 80 8.91 -8.37 -21.97
C THR A 80 9.81 -7.85 -20.85
N ILE A 81 10.66 -6.86 -21.15
CA ILE A 81 11.45 -6.17 -20.13
C ILE A 81 10.73 -4.89 -19.72
N PHE A 82 10.41 -4.78 -18.44
CA PHE A 82 9.84 -3.61 -17.80
C PHE A 82 10.96 -2.76 -17.21
N LEU A 83 10.90 -1.44 -17.44
CA LEU A 83 11.83 -0.46 -16.90
C LEU A 83 11.12 0.39 -15.85
N PHE A 84 11.67 0.44 -14.65
CA PHE A 84 11.22 1.27 -13.55
C PHE A 84 12.29 2.31 -13.23
N ASP A 85 12.02 3.58 -13.54
CA ASP A 85 12.91 4.70 -13.25
C ASP A 85 12.61 5.32 -11.88
N PHE A 86 13.56 5.31 -10.95
CA PHE A 86 13.37 5.87 -9.61
C PHE A 86 13.28 7.40 -9.61
N ASN A 87 13.80 8.06 -10.64
CA ASN A 87 13.77 9.52 -10.75
C ASN A 87 12.40 10.05 -11.22
N SER A 88 11.59 9.18 -11.84
CA SER A 88 10.31 9.55 -12.44
C SER A 88 9.19 9.80 -11.41
N TYR A 89 9.40 9.42 -10.14
CA TYR A 89 8.44 9.65 -9.05
C TYR A 89 9.11 10.40 -7.87
N PRO A 90 8.65 11.60 -7.48
CA PRO A 90 9.19 12.30 -6.32
C PRO A 90 8.82 11.55 -5.02
N LEU A 91 9.73 10.69 -4.57
CA LEU A 91 9.71 9.93 -3.31
C LEU A 91 9.28 10.69 -2.05
N LYS A 92 9.38 12.02 -2.05
CA LYS A 92 9.08 12.84 -0.86
C LYS A 92 7.59 13.04 -0.60
N GLU A 93 6.72 12.82 -1.58
CA GLU A 93 5.29 13.12 -1.47
C GLU A 93 4.42 11.87 -1.28
N ALA A 94 4.92 10.69 -1.64
CA ALA A 94 4.16 9.43 -1.59
C ALA A 94 4.27 8.68 -0.25
N PHE A 95 5.29 9.00 0.55
CA PHE A 95 5.44 8.45 1.90
C PHE A 95 5.11 9.55 2.90
N PRO A 96 4.06 9.41 3.72
CA PRO A 96 3.92 10.30 4.86
C PRO A 96 5.22 10.25 5.65
N LYS A 97 5.79 11.43 5.97
CA LYS A 97 6.85 11.54 6.98
C LYS A 97 6.44 10.65 8.14
N LYS A 98 7.32 9.74 8.58
CA LYS A 98 7.11 8.92 9.78
C LYS A 98 6.42 9.82 10.80
N PRO A 99 5.17 9.53 11.20
CA PRO A 99 4.63 10.23 12.34
C PRO A 99 5.60 9.94 13.48
N ASP A 100 6.08 10.99 14.15
CA ASP A 100 6.93 10.92 15.34
C ASP A 100 6.09 10.33 16.49
N LEU A 101 5.70 9.06 16.36
CA LEU A 101 4.90 8.37 17.35
C LEU A 101 5.87 7.58 18.25
N PRO A 102 5.78 7.74 19.58
CA PRO A 102 6.53 6.93 20.51
C PRO A 102 6.12 5.48 20.29
N LEU A 103 7.09 4.69 19.82
CA LEU A 103 6.97 3.30 19.43
C LEU A 103 6.82 2.41 20.68
N LYS A 104 5.76 2.63 21.46
CA LYS A 104 5.13 1.53 22.20
C LYS A 104 4.56 0.62 21.14
N SER A 105 4.90 -0.66 21.17
CA SER A 105 4.54 -1.54 20.08
C SER A 105 3.02 -1.51 19.92
N LEU A 106 2.51 -1.27 18.71
CA LEU A 106 1.06 -1.30 18.42
C LEU A 106 0.43 -2.62 18.92
N GLN A 107 1.25 -3.67 19.10
CA GLN A 107 0.91 -4.97 19.64
C GLN A 107 0.61 -5.00 21.15
N GLU A 108 1.03 -4.01 21.93
CA GLU A 108 0.77 -3.89 23.37
C GLU A 108 -0.49 -3.06 23.67
N LEU A 109 -0.99 -2.30 22.69
CA LEU A 109 -2.20 -1.48 22.84
C LEU A 109 -3.46 -2.33 22.82
N GLN A 110 -4.48 -1.93 23.59
CA GLN A 110 -5.80 -2.51 23.48
C GLN A 110 -6.40 -2.25 22.10
N TRP A 111 -7.28 -3.14 21.65
CA TRP A 111 -7.86 -3.07 20.30
C TRP A 111 -8.51 -1.72 19.99
N ILE A 112 -9.19 -1.12 20.97
CA ILE A 112 -9.84 0.18 20.84
C ILE A 112 -8.82 1.29 20.49
N GLU A 113 -7.66 1.28 21.16
CA GLU A 113 -6.61 2.27 20.95
C GLU A 113 -5.99 2.15 19.56
N ARG A 114 -5.85 0.91 19.06
CA ARG A 114 -5.38 0.64 17.69
C ARG A 114 -6.36 1.16 16.64
N CYS A 115 -7.66 0.93 16.85
CA CYS A 115 -8.70 1.44 15.96
C CYS A 115 -8.71 2.98 15.96
N ASN A 116 -8.56 3.61 17.12
CA ASN A 116 -8.46 5.07 17.23
C ASN A 116 -7.26 5.63 16.45
N ILE A 117 -6.08 5.01 16.55
CA ILE A 117 -4.88 5.40 15.78
C ILE A 117 -5.12 5.24 14.28
N PHE A 118 -5.59 4.07 13.84
CA PHE A 118 -5.86 3.79 12.43
C PHE A 118 -6.83 4.80 11.80
N LEU A 119 -7.89 5.13 12.54
CA LEU A 119 -8.86 6.11 12.09
C LEU A 119 -8.23 7.49 12.04
N ARG A 120 -7.58 7.95 13.12
CA ARG A 120 -6.87 9.25 13.15
C ARG A 120 -5.95 9.43 11.95
N ASP A 121 -5.09 8.45 11.67
CA ASP A 121 -4.16 8.49 10.55
C ASP A 121 -4.89 8.63 9.21
N ARG A 122 -5.93 7.81 8.99
CA ARG A 122 -6.69 7.82 7.73
C ARG A 122 -7.39 9.15 7.45
N PHE A 123 -7.91 9.81 8.49
CA PHE A 123 -8.62 11.07 8.33
C PHE A 123 -7.69 12.27 8.22
N HIS A 124 -6.44 12.17 8.69
CA HIS A 124 -5.42 13.19 8.49
C HIS A 124 -5.06 13.44 7.01
N PHE A 125 -5.33 12.48 6.12
CA PHE A 125 -5.09 12.57 4.67
C PHE A 125 -6.26 13.14 3.85
N LEU A 126 -7.37 13.52 4.49
CA LEU A 126 -8.54 14.08 3.80
C LEU A 126 -8.74 15.56 4.20
N PRO A 127 -8.25 16.52 3.40
CA PRO A 127 -8.30 17.95 3.72
C PRO A 127 -9.73 18.47 3.98
N GLU A 128 -10.70 17.91 3.27
CA GLU A 128 -12.12 18.28 3.35
C GLU A 128 -12.78 17.90 4.70
N ARG A 129 -12.19 16.96 5.44
CA ARG A 129 -12.70 16.51 6.75
C ARG A 129 -11.92 17.08 7.93
N GLN A 130 -10.84 17.81 7.66
CA GLN A 130 -9.91 18.32 8.66
C GLN A 130 -10.54 19.37 9.59
N GLN A 131 -11.56 20.11 9.11
CA GLN A 131 -12.30 21.08 9.94
C GLN A 131 -13.11 20.43 11.06
N VAL A 132 -13.69 19.25 10.82
CA VAL A 132 -14.42 18.50 11.86
C VAL A 132 -13.43 17.95 12.90
N LEU A 133 -12.20 17.62 12.48
CA LEU A 133 -11.15 17.04 13.33
C LEU A 133 -10.51 18.02 14.32
N LEU A 134 -10.40 19.31 13.99
CA LEU A 134 -9.83 20.32 14.89
C LEU A 134 -10.70 20.54 16.15
N GLU A 135 -11.99 20.28 16.06
CA GLU A 135 -12.90 20.34 17.23
C GLU A 135 -12.86 19.05 18.08
N MET A 136 -12.18 18.00 17.60
CA MET A 136 -12.20 16.65 18.17
C MET A 136 -10.84 16.21 18.73
N GLU A 137 -9.86 17.11 18.83
CA GLU A 137 -8.46 16.81 19.14
C GLU A 137 -8.28 16.12 20.52
N ASP A 138 -9.23 16.30 21.44
CA ASP A 138 -9.25 15.73 22.79
C ASP A 138 -10.18 14.51 22.99
N GLN A 139 -10.91 14.06 21.96
CA GLN A 139 -11.93 13.00 22.12
C GLN A 139 -11.56 11.71 21.36
N GLU A 140 -11.90 10.55 21.95
CA GLU A 140 -11.67 9.25 21.30
C GLU A 140 -12.48 9.16 20.00
N TYR A 141 -11.76 9.03 18.88
CA TYR A 141 -12.32 9.13 17.53
C TYR A 141 -13.47 8.13 17.29
N TRP A 142 -13.38 6.96 17.93
CA TRP A 142 -14.41 5.93 17.90
C TRP A 142 -15.74 6.38 18.52
N ASP A 143 -15.71 7.05 19.68
CA ASP A 143 -16.91 7.53 20.36
C ASP A 143 -17.64 8.58 19.51
N CYS A 144 -16.88 9.41 18.80
CA CYS A 144 -17.45 10.39 17.90
C CYS A 144 -18.13 9.76 16.68
N LEU A 145 -17.52 8.73 16.08
CA LEU A 145 -18.17 7.98 15.00
C LEU A 145 -19.45 7.31 15.48
N GLN A 146 -19.44 6.73 16.68
CA GLN A 146 -20.63 6.13 17.27
C GLN A 146 -21.73 7.17 17.52
N ALA A 147 -21.39 8.34 18.05
CA ALA A 147 -22.32 9.44 18.24
C ALA A 147 -22.92 9.93 16.91
N GLN A 148 -22.10 10.04 15.87
CA GLN A 148 -22.56 10.48 14.55
C GLN A 148 -23.45 9.43 13.86
N ALA A 149 -23.13 8.14 14.01
CA ALA A 149 -23.99 7.06 13.54
C ALA A 149 -25.35 7.09 14.24
N ALA A 150 -25.36 7.23 15.58
CA ALA A 150 -26.58 7.34 16.37
C ALA A 150 -27.40 8.58 15.99
N ALA A 151 -26.75 9.72 15.74
CA ALA A 151 -27.41 10.93 15.28
C ALA A 151 -28.09 10.71 13.92
N MET A 152 -27.38 10.11 12.94
CA MET A 152 -27.96 9.81 11.63
C MET A 152 -29.12 8.81 11.70
N ASP A 153 -29.04 7.80 12.57
CA ASP A 153 -30.14 6.86 12.78
C ASP A 153 -31.36 7.56 13.35
N SER A 154 -31.17 8.47 14.32
CA SER A 154 -32.27 9.28 14.89
C SER A 154 -32.92 10.20 13.86
N GLU A 155 -32.16 10.77 12.92
CA GLU A 155 -32.72 11.59 11.83
C GLU A 155 -33.51 10.75 10.83
N ARG A 156 -33.03 9.55 10.51
CA ARG A 156 -33.74 8.61 9.63
C ARG A 156 -35.08 8.17 10.20
N GLU A 157 -35.18 8.03 11.52
CA GLU A 157 -36.46 7.72 12.19
C GLU A 157 -37.43 8.90 12.15
N LYS A 158 -36.96 10.14 12.34
CA LYS A 158 -37.79 11.35 12.22
C LYS A 158 -38.36 11.52 10.82
N VAL A 159 -37.55 11.34 9.78
CA VAL A 159 -37.98 11.42 8.37
C VAL A 159 -38.99 10.31 7.98
N LYS A 160 -38.90 9.13 8.62
CA LYS A 160 -39.89 8.05 8.43
C LYS A 160 -41.22 8.33 9.14
N GLY A 161 -41.21 9.08 10.24
CA GLY A 161 -42.41 9.52 10.96
C GLY A 161 -43.20 10.56 10.17
N GLU A 162 -42.54 11.52 9.54
CA GLU A 162 -43.18 12.60 8.78
C GLU A 162 -43.83 12.14 7.46
N LYS A 163 -43.39 11.03 6.86
CA LYS A 163 -44.00 10.46 5.63
C LYS A 163 -45.26 9.62 5.88
N LYS A 164 -45.68 9.45 7.14
CA LYS A 164 -46.86 8.65 7.52
C LYS A 164 -48.07 9.49 7.94
N GLN A 165 -48.00 10.81 7.78
CA GLN A 165 -49.06 11.75 8.16
C GLN A 165 -49.74 12.37 6.95
#